data_AF-A0A940P4Y9-F1
#
_entry.id   AF-A0A940P4Y9-F1
#
_cell.length_a   1.000
_cell.length_b   1.000
_cell.length_c   1.000
_cell.angle_alpha   90.00
_cell.angle_beta   90.00
_cell.angle_gamma   90.00
#
_symmetry.space_group_name_H-M   'P 1'
#
loop_
_entity.id
_entity.type
_entity.pdbx_description
1 polymer ?
#
loop_
_entity_poly.entity_id
_entity_poly.type
_entity_poly.pdbx_seq_one_letter_code
_entity_poly.pdbx_strand_id
1 'polypeptide(L)'
;MKKKAYRNSPAFIFLSWGSFAFFVALMMIGLYTLKEPLMVKGYYLMGSVGLISSSFTLAKVIRDNQEDEDRYNTLFRATTEEDEANNIK
;
A
#
# COMPACT_ATOMS: atom_id res chain seq x y z
N MET A 1 27.98 -6.61 7.19
CA MET A 1 26.95 -5.56 7.01
C MET A 1 25.68 -6.22 6.50
N LYS A 2 24.53 -6.15 7.19
CA LYS A 2 23.26 -6.72 6.70
C LYS A 2 22.76 -5.86 5.52
N LYS A 3 22.76 -6.41 4.31
CA LYS A 3 22.32 -5.72 3.09
C LYS A 3 20.78 -5.65 3.11
N LYS A 4 20.20 -4.44 3.07
CA LYS A 4 18.75 -4.28 2.93
C LYS A 4 18.35 -4.79 1.54
N ALA A 5 17.62 -5.90 1.49
CA ALA A 5 17.02 -6.39 0.26
C ALA A 5 15.75 -5.57 -0.02
N TYR A 6 15.79 -4.73 -1.04
CA TYR A 6 14.58 -4.04 -1.52
C TYR A 6 13.72 -5.06 -2.27
N ARG A 7 12.48 -5.28 -1.81
CA ARG A 7 11.52 -6.21 -2.45
C ARG A 7 11.16 -5.78 -3.88
N ASN A 8 11.18 -4.49 -4.17
CA ASN A 8 10.77 -3.94 -5.47
C ASN A 8 11.96 -3.32 -6.20
N SER A 9 12.08 -3.63 -7.50
CA SER A 9 13.05 -2.99 -8.38
C SER A 9 12.76 -1.49 -8.51
N PRO A 10 13.79 -0.63 -8.66
CA PRO A 10 13.61 0.81 -8.90
C PRO A 10 12.63 1.14 -10.03
N ALA A 11 12.58 0.31 -11.07
CA ALA A 11 11.65 0.47 -12.19
C ALA A 11 10.18 0.35 -11.77
N PHE A 12 9.85 -0.61 -10.90
CA PHE A 12 8.48 -0.79 -10.38
C PHE A 12 8.07 0.37 -9.47
N ILE A 13 9.00 0.87 -8.65
CA ILE A 13 8.74 2.04 -7.78
C ILE A 13 8.42 3.27 -8.63
N PHE A 14 9.20 3.51 -9.69
CA PHE A 14 8.96 4.61 -10.62
C PHE A 14 7.62 4.46 -11.36
N LEU A 15 7.29 3.26 -11.84
CA LEU A 15 6.01 2.99 -12.50
C LEU A 15 4.82 3.24 -11.57
N SER A 16 4.88 2.80 -10.32
CA SER A 16 3.81 3.01 -9.35
C SER A 16 3.58 4.50 -9.06
N TRP A 17 4.64 5.27 -8.81
CA TRP A 17 4.54 6.71 -8.57
C TRP A 17 4.16 7.50 -9.83
N GLY A 18 4.70 7.11 -10.98
CA GLY A 18 4.42 7.73 -12.28
C GLY A 18 2.98 7.56 -12.70
N SER A 19 2.43 6.34 -12.60
CA SER A 19 1.02 6.07 -12.91
C SER A 19 0.07 6.79 -11.95
N PHE A 20 0.37 6.81 -10.65
CA PHE A 20 -0.42 7.56 -9.68
C PHE A 20 -0.48 9.06 -10.02
N ALA A 21 0.67 9.69 -10.26
CA ALA A 21 0.73 11.11 -10.62
C ALA A 21 0.00 11.40 -11.95
N PHE A 22 0.15 10.49 -12.92
CA PHE A 22 -0.51 10.59 -14.22
C PHE A 22 -2.04 10.58 -14.11
N PHE A 23 -2.62 9.66 -13.32
CA PHE A 23 -4.08 9.61 -13.13
C PHE A 23 -4.61 10.79 -12.31
N VAL A 24 -3.85 11.27 -11.31
CA VAL A 24 -4.21 12.49 -10.57
C VAL A 24 -4.25 13.70 -11.52
N ALA A 25 -3.25 13.83 -12.40
CA ALA A 25 -3.22 14.90 -13.39
C ALA A 25 -4.39 14.81 -14.38
N LEU A 26 -4.73 13.61 -14.87
CA LEU A 26 -5.90 13.40 -15.72
C LEU A 26 -7.20 13.82 -15.04
N MET A 27 -7.37 13.49 -13.75
CA MET A 27 -8.55 13.93 -12.98
C MET A 27 -8.63 15.46 -12.88
N MET A 28 -7.51 16.12 -12.59
CA MET A 28 -7.44 17.58 -12.52
C MET A 28 -7.77 18.25 -13.87
N ILE A 29 -7.24 17.72 -14.97
CA ILE A 29 -7.53 18.21 -16.33
C ILE A 29 -9.01 18.00 -16.68
N GLY A 30 -9.59 16.84 -16.34
CA GLY A 30 -11.01 16.56 -16.51
C GLY A 30 -11.89 17.56 -15.76
N LEU A 31 -11.54 17.86 -14.50
CA LEU A 31 -12.27 18.80 -13.66
C LEU A 31 -12.14 20.26 -14.13
N TYR A 32 -10.99 20.62 -14.71
CA TYR A 32 -10.77 21.94 -15.30
C TYR A 32 -11.60 22.14 -16.57
N THR A 33 -11.67 21.11 -17.43
CA THR A 33 -12.42 21.13 -18.69
C THR A 33 -13.94 21.15 -18.47
N LEU A 34 -14.41 20.63 -17.33
CA LEU A 34 -15.83 20.58 -17.00
C LEU A 34 -16.41 22.00 -16.80
N LYS A 35 -17.49 22.35 -17.50
CA LYS A 35 -18.13 23.68 -17.42
C LYS A 35 -19.31 23.66 -16.44
N GLU A 36 -19.04 23.26 -15.21
CA GLU A 36 -20.02 23.13 -14.12
C GLU A 36 -19.74 24.12 -12.98
N PRO A 37 -20.73 24.44 -12.12
CA PRO A 37 -20.51 25.33 -10.99
C PRO A 37 -19.50 24.73 -10.00
N LEU A 38 -18.77 25.61 -9.31
CA LEU A 38 -17.71 25.25 -8.35
C LEU A 38 -18.15 24.24 -7.29
N MET A 39 -19.41 24.29 -6.87
CA MET A 39 -19.98 23.37 -5.89
C MET A 39 -19.96 21.91 -6.39
N VAL A 40 -20.35 21.68 -7.64
CA VAL A 40 -20.37 20.34 -8.24
C VAL A 40 -18.94 19.82 -8.45
N LYS A 41 -18.02 20.68 -8.90
CA LYS A 41 -16.59 20.35 -9.02
C LYS A 41 -15.97 19.95 -7.68
N GLY A 42 -16.35 20.65 -6.60
CA GLY A 42 -15.92 20.34 -5.24
C GLY A 42 -16.36 18.96 -4.77
N TYR A 43 -17.61 18.57 -5.06
CA TYR A 43 -18.13 17.23 -4.73
C TYR A 43 -17.32 16.11 -5.40
N TYR A 44 -17.01 16.25 -6.69
CA TYR A 44 -16.17 15.27 -7.40
C TYR A 44 -14.77 15.21 -6.80
N LEU A 45 -14.15 16.36 -6.52
CA LEU A 45 -12.81 16.40 -5.93
C LEU A 45 -12.78 15.74 -4.54
N MET A 46 -13.76 16.03 -3.67
CA MET A 46 -13.88 15.40 -2.35
C MET A 46 -14.03 13.88 -2.46
N GLY A 47 -14.90 13.40 -3.35
CA GLY A 47 -15.08 11.97 -3.59
C GLY A 47 -13.81 11.28 -4.09
N SER A 48 -13.12 11.90 -5.06
CA SER A 48 -11.86 11.37 -5.59
C SER A 48 -10.76 11.30 -4.52
N VAL A 49 -10.55 12.37 -3.75
CA VAL A 49 -9.54 12.40 -2.69
C VAL A 49 -9.87 11.39 -1.58
N GLY A 50 -11.13 11.32 -1.17
CA GLY A 50 -11.60 10.36 -0.17
C GLY A 50 -11.41 8.91 -0.61
N LEU A 51 -11.77 8.58 -1.84
CA LEU A 51 -11.55 7.24 -2.41
C LEU A 51 -10.07 6.90 -2.49
N ILE A 52 -9.22 7.79 -3.02
CA ILE A 52 -7.77 7.57 -3.11
C ILE A 52 -7.17 7.31 -1.71
N SER A 53 -7.50 8.15 -0.72
CA SER A 53 -7.02 8.00 0.65
C SER A 53 -7.46 6.68 1.28
N SER A 54 -8.74 6.32 1.11
CA SER A 54 -9.30 5.06 1.59
C SER A 54 -8.63 3.86 0.93
N SER A 55 -8.44 3.86 -0.40
CA SER A 55 -7.76 2.79 -1.12
C SER A 55 -6.32 2.58 -0.64
N PHE A 56 -5.56 3.65 -0.37
CA PHE A 56 -4.22 3.53 0.20
C PHE A 56 -4.22 3.02 1.64
N THR A 57 -5.22 3.37 2.43
CA THR A 57 -5.37 2.89 3.81
C THR A 57 -5.69 1.40 3.79
N LEU A 58 -6.65 0.99 2.97
CA LEU A 58 -7.01 -0.41 2.75
C LEU A 58 -5.81 -1.24 2.28
N ALA A 59 -5.04 -0.74 1.31
CA ALA A 59 -3.84 -1.41 0.82
C ALA A 59 -2.77 -1.60 1.92
N LYS A 60 -2.61 -0.61 2.81
CA LYS A 60 -1.73 -0.75 3.99
C LYS A 60 -2.25 -1.83 4.94
N VAL A 61 -3.52 -1.74 5.33
CA VAL A 61 -4.14 -2.71 6.26
C VAL A 61 -4.01 -4.15 5.75
N ILE A 62 -4.28 -4.40 4.47
CA ILE A 62 -4.14 -5.73 3.88
C ILE A 62 -2.68 -6.21 3.93
N ARG A 63 -1.74 -5.33 3.59
CA ARG A 63 -0.31 -5.65 3.61
C ARG A 63 0.20 -5.91 5.03
N ASP A 64 -0.21 -5.08 5.99
CA ASP A 64 0.18 -5.20 7.39
C ASP A 64 -0.34 -6.52 7.98
N ASN A 65 -1.58 -6.89 7.66
CA ASN A 65 -2.14 -8.19 8.05
C ASN A 65 -1.35 -9.39 7.48
N GLN A 66 -0.89 -9.29 6.21
CA GLN A 66 -0.04 -10.33 5.61
C GLN A 66 1.33 -10.42 6.30
N GLU A 67 1.96 -9.27 6.60
CA GLU A 67 3.25 -9.22 7.30
C GLU A 67 3.15 -9.77 8.73
N ASP A 68 2.03 -9.52 9.42
CA ASP A 68 1.77 -10.04 10.76
C ASP A 68 1.56 -11.57 10.77
N GLU A 69 0.85 -12.12 9.77
CA GLU A 69 0.67 -13.57 9.62
C GLU A 69 2.00 -14.29 9.35
N ASP A 70 2.82 -13.76 8.43
CA ASP A 70 4.16 -14.28 8.13
C ASP A 70 5.06 -14.28 9.38
N ARG A 71 4.97 -13.21 10.19
CA ARG A 71 5.73 -13.08 11.43
C ARG A 71 5.26 -14.06 12.50
N TYR A 72 3.95 -14.26 12.65
CA TYR A 72 3.39 -15.25 13.56
C TYR A 72 3.88 -16.66 13.21
N ASN A 73 3.82 -17.05 11.93
CA ASN A 73 4.29 -18.35 11.45
C ASN A 73 5.79 -18.55 11.72
N THR A 74 6.60 -17.50 11.56
CA THR A 74 8.04 -17.55 11.84
C THR A 74 8.32 -17.77 13.33
N LEU A 75 7.61 -17.06 14.21
CA LEU A 75 7.73 -17.22 15.67
C LEU A 75 7.29 -18.61 16.12
N PHE A 76 6.15 -19.10 15.61
CA PHE A 76 5.63 -20.42 15.95
C PHE A 76 6.61 -21.54 15.60
N ARG A 77 7.26 -21.45 14.43
CA ARG A 77 8.29 -22.41 14.01
C ARG A 77 9.50 -22.36 14.93
N ALA A 78 9.97 -21.17 15.31
CA ALA A 78 11.09 -21.02 16.23
C ALA A 78 10.79 -21.63 17.61
N THR A 79 9.58 -21.39 18.16
CA THR A 79 9.16 -21.98 19.44
C THR A 79 9.07 -23.51 19.35
N THR A 80 8.48 -24.04 18.27
CA THR A 80 8.41 -25.49 18.05
C THR A 80 9.80 -26.12 17.97
N GLU A 81 10.74 -25.49 17.25
CA GLU A 81 12.12 -25.96 17.14
C GLU A 81 12.88 -25.91 18.48
N GLU A 82 12.66 -24.86 19.28
CA GLU A 82 13.26 -24.74 20.62
C GLU A 82 12.72 -25.81 21.59
N ASP A 83 11.41 -26.08 21.54
CA ASP A 83 10.77 -27.12 22.36
C ASP A 83 11.26 -28.53 21.99
N GLU A 84 11.40 -28.82 20.68
CA GLU A 84 12.01 -30.07 20.21
C GLU A 84 13.47 -30.17 20.67
N ALA A 85 14.27 -29.11 20.53
CA ALA A 85 15.68 -29.11 20.93
C ALA A 85 15.87 -29.28 22.46
N ASN A 86 14.95 -28.77 23.27
CA ASN A 86 14.98 -28.92 24.72
C ASN A 86 14.52 -30.31 25.19
N ASN A 87 13.61 -30.97 24.46
CA ASN A 87 13.14 -32.31 24.79
C ASN A 87 14.17 -33.41 24.44
N ILE A 88 15.15 -33.12 23.57
CA ILE A 88 16.21 -34.07 23.18
C ILE A 88 17.43 -34.02 24.14
N LYS A 89 17.53 -33.02 25.02
CA LYS A 89 18.61 -32.88 26.02
C LYS A 89 18.24 -33.50 27.37
#